data_AF-A0A2X2UVY8-F1
#
_entry.id   AF-A0A2X2UVY8-F1
#
_cell.length_a   1.000
_cell.length_b   1.000
_cell.length_c   1.000
_cell.angle_alpha   90.00
_cell.angle_beta   90.00
_cell.angle_gamma   90.00
#
_symmetry.space_group_name_H-M   'P 1'
#
loop_
_entity.id
_entity.type
_entity.pdbx_description
1 polymer ?
#
loop_
_entity_poly.entity_id
_entity_poly.type
_entity_poly.pdbx_seq_one_letter_code
_entity_poly.pdbx_strand_id
1 'polypeptide(L)'
;MLKIEVKYIAYIILAVAFAGCDTPFFSPRENYQTPFEQTDGTKSSSYQEVIDYYKDLSKEFASISFKTMGQTDNGQPLHLVIYSPDAEFNLSKYHKDRTIVFINNAIHGNEPDGVDATMLLFRNLAQNEIKLSKNVIVVTIQCII
;
A
#
# COMPACT_ATOMS: atom_id res chain seq x y z
N MET A 1 8.63 -62.29 1.74
CA MET A 1 7.82 -61.57 0.72
C MET A 1 6.76 -60.78 1.46
N LEU A 2 6.98 -59.48 1.69
CA LEU A 2 6.08 -58.66 2.52
C LEU A 2 4.85 -58.27 1.67
N LYS A 3 3.68 -58.82 1.98
CA LYS A 3 2.41 -58.43 1.34
C LYS A 3 1.92 -57.13 1.97
N ILE A 4 2.42 -56.00 1.47
CA ILE A 4 1.87 -54.69 1.84
C ILE A 4 0.52 -54.59 1.14
N GLU A 5 -0.56 -54.62 1.93
CA GLU A 5 -1.90 -54.49 1.35
C GLU A 5 -2.13 -53.08 0.80
N VAL A 6 -2.82 -52.99 -0.34
CA VAL A 6 -3.07 -51.75 -1.09
C VAL A 6 -3.66 -50.63 -0.22
N LYS A 7 -4.42 -50.98 0.82
CA LYS A 7 -4.95 -50.03 1.82
C LYS A 7 -3.86 -49.27 2.57
N TYR A 8 -2.74 -49.92 2.91
CA TYR A 8 -1.61 -49.27 3.60
C TYR A 8 -0.86 -48.30 2.68
N ILE A 9 -0.78 -48.63 1.38
CA ILE A 9 -0.23 -47.71 0.36
C ILE A 9 -1.14 -46.49 0.23
N ALA A 10 -2.46 -46.67 0.22
CA ALA A 10 -3.42 -45.57 0.20
C ALA A 10 -3.32 -44.66 1.44
N TYR A 11 -3.15 -45.23 2.64
CA TYR A 11 -2.93 -44.45 3.86
C TYR A 11 -1.61 -43.65 3.83
N ILE A 12 -0.55 -44.23 3.28
CA ILE A 12 0.74 -43.55 3.14
C ILE A 12 0.65 -42.41 2.11
N ILE A 13 -0.01 -42.63 0.97
CA ILE A 13 -0.23 -41.57 -0.04
C ILE A 13 -1.07 -40.43 0.53
N LEU A 14 -2.13 -40.75 1.29
CA LEU A 14 -2.97 -39.75 1.95
C LEU A 14 -2.17 -38.96 3.01
N ALA A 15 -1.32 -39.62 3.79
CA ALA A 15 -0.47 -38.98 4.79
C ALA A 15 0.59 -38.05 4.15
N VAL A 16 1.20 -38.45 3.03
CA VAL A 16 2.19 -37.63 2.30
C VAL A 16 1.52 -36.41 1.64
N ALA A 17 0.26 -36.53 1.18
CA ALA A 17 -0.49 -35.40 0.64
C ALA A 17 -0.81 -34.31 1.67
N PHE A 18 -0.89 -34.65 2.97
CA PHE A 18 -1.04 -33.67 4.05
C PHE A 18 0.30 -33.11 4.57
N ALA A 19 1.43 -33.78 4.30
CA ALA A 19 2.75 -33.36 4.77
C ALA A 19 3.47 -32.39 3.80
N GLY A 20 3.01 -32.29 2.54
CA GLY A 20 3.61 -31.44 1.50
C GLY A 20 3.15 -29.99 1.48
N CYS A 21 2.71 -29.44 2.61
CA CYS A 21 2.36 -28.01 2.70
C CYS A 21 3.61 -27.22 3.09
N ASP A 22 4.49 -26.96 2.13
CA ASP A 22 5.36 -25.79 2.21
C ASP A 22 4.43 -24.58 2.14
N THR A 23 3.99 -24.10 3.30
CA THR A 23 3.16 -22.90 3.38
C THR A 23 4.05 -21.69 3.04
N PRO A 24 3.82 -20.98 1.92
CA PRO A 24 4.44 -19.66 1.73
C PRO A 24 3.70 -18.59 2.55
N PHE A 25 2.88 -18.99 3.54
CA PHE A 25 1.87 -18.15 4.16
C PHE A 25 2.38 -17.15 5.19
N PHE A 26 3.69 -17.10 5.43
CA PHE A 26 4.32 -16.02 6.19
C PHE A 26 5.46 -15.43 5.37
N SER A 27 5.13 -14.73 4.28
CA SER A 27 5.96 -13.61 3.88
C SER A 27 5.99 -12.64 5.07
N PRO A 28 7.16 -12.22 5.56
CA PRO A 28 7.25 -11.13 6.53
C PRO A 28 6.43 -9.97 5.99
N ARG A 29 5.68 -9.28 6.85
CA ARG A 29 4.97 -8.07 6.45
C ARG A 29 6.00 -7.15 5.81
N GLU A 30 5.83 -6.87 4.51
CA GLU A 30 6.68 -5.94 3.77
C GLU A 30 6.77 -4.64 4.58
N ASN A 31 8.01 -4.27 4.92
CA ASN A 31 8.25 -3.10 5.74
C ASN A 31 8.33 -1.88 4.83
N TYR A 32 7.21 -1.17 4.70
CA TYR A 32 7.09 0.08 3.94
C TYR A 32 7.77 1.25 4.70
N GLN A 33 9.04 1.09 5.04
CA GLN A 33 9.82 2.16 5.65
C GLN A 33 10.22 3.18 4.59
N THR A 34 10.00 4.45 4.89
CA THR A 34 10.43 5.55 4.03
C THR A 34 11.95 5.76 4.14
N PRO A 35 12.62 6.37 3.14
CA PRO A 35 13.99 6.85 3.27
C PRO A 35 14.22 7.68 4.55
N PHE A 36 13.23 8.49 4.95
CA PHE A 36 13.26 9.23 6.21
C PHE A 36 13.43 8.31 7.42
N GLU A 37 12.62 7.25 7.53
CA GLU A 37 12.75 6.29 8.64
C GLU A 37 14.02 5.44 8.55
N GLN A 38 14.43 5.03 7.35
CA GLN A 38 15.65 4.21 7.15
C GLN A 38 16.94 4.95 7.53
N THR A 39 16.90 6.28 7.53
CA THR A 39 18.05 7.13 7.78
C THR A 39 17.95 7.92 9.09
N ASP A 40 17.08 7.47 10.01
CA ASP A 40 16.82 8.13 11.30
C ASP A 40 16.50 9.64 11.15
N GLY A 41 15.76 9.98 10.10
CA GLY A 41 15.27 11.33 9.81
C GLY A 41 16.25 12.25 9.09
N THR A 42 17.38 11.73 8.61
CA THR A 42 18.44 12.56 7.99
C THR A 42 18.29 12.76 6.48
N LYS A 43 17.51 11.91 5.80
CA LYS A 43 17.28 12.00 4.34
C LYS A 43 15.80 11.85 4.00
N SER A 44 15.26 12.78 3.23
CA SER A 44 13.92 12.68 2.65
C SER A 44 13.87 11.88 1.35
N SER A 45 12.65 11.44 1.01
CA SER A 45 12.38 10.69 -0.23
C SER A 45 12.54 11.57 -1.47
N SER A 46 13.21 11.06 -2.50
CA SER A 46 13.21 11.64 -3.85
C SER A 46 11.87 11.39 -4.55
N TYR A 47 11.59 12.16 -5.61
CA TYR A 47 10.36 12.01 -6.41
C TYR A 47 10.10 10.56 -6.86
N GLN A 48 11.15 9.87 -7.35
CA GLN A 48 11.03 8.49 -7.80
C GLN A 48 10.76 7.52 -6.65
N GLU A 49 11.45 7.69 -5.51
CA GLU A 49 11.22 6.88 -4.31
C GLU A 49 9.78 7.04 -3.79
N VAL A 50 9.22 8.26 -3.83
CA VAL A 50 7.81 8.53 -3.47
C VAL A 50 6.85 7.77 -4.40
N ILE A 51 7.08 7.82 -5.71
CA ILE A 51 6.23 7.13 -6.69
C ILE A 51 6.25 5.62 -6.47
N ASP A 52 7.43 5.05 -6.34
CA ASP A 52 7.59 3.60 -6.22
C ASP A 52 6.99 3.11 -4.90
N TYR A 53 7.17 3.86 -3.82
CA TYR A 53 6.51 3.60 -2.55
C TYR A 53 4.98 3.51 -2.67
N TYR A 54 4.33 4.48 -3.32
CA TYR A 54 2.88 4.45 -3.45
C TYR A 54 2.38 3.40 -4.45
N LYS A 55 3.15 3.10 -5.49
CA LYS A 55 2.84 1.96 -6.37
C LYS A 55 2.84 0.67 -5.57
N ASP A 56 3.87 0.43 -4.77
CA ASP A 56 3.97 -0.80 -3.98
C ASP A 56 2.89 -0.87 -2.91
N LEU A 57 2.58 0.24 -2.24
CA LEU A 57 1.46 0.32 -1.30
C LEU A 57 0.11 0.02 -1.98
N SER A 58 -0.11 0.51 -3.21
CA SER A 58 -1.34 0.26 -3.98
C SER A 58 -1.46 -1.17 -4.52
N LYS A 59 -0.34 -1.87 -4.73
CA LYS A 59 -0.35 -3.28 -5.13
C LYS A 59 -0.75 -4.18 -3.97
N GLU A 60 -0.29 -3.83 -2.76
CA GLU A 60 -0.54 -4.64 -1.56
C GLU A 60 -1.91 -4.36 -0.94
N PHE A 61 -2.28 -3.08 -0.81
CA PHE A 61 -3.46 -2.69 -0.04
C PHE A 61 -4.60 -2.26 -0.96
N ALA A 62 -5.68 -3.06 -0.99
CA ALA A 62 -6.89 -2.73 -1.74
C ALA A 62 -7.56 -1.41 -1.31
N SER A 63 -7.25 -0.90 -0.11
CA SER A 63 -7.70 0.41 0.38
C SER A 63 -6.95 1.59 -0.26
N ILE A 64 -5.90 1.35 -1.04
CA ILE A 64 -5.06 2.37 -1.67
C ILE A 64 -5.24 2.32 -3.19
N SER A 65 -5.52 3.47 -3.80
CA SER A 65 -5.51 3.63 -5.25
C SER A 65 -4.43 4.62 -5.66
N PHE A 66 -3.61 4.23 -6.64
CA PHE A 66 -2.62 5.09 -7.28
C PHE A 66 -3.06 5.41 -8.71
N LYS A 67 -3.26 6.69 -9.03
CA LYS A 67 -3.75 7.14 -10.34
C LYS A 67 -2.85 8.22 -10.92
N THR A 68 -2.60 8.16 -12.22
CA THR A 68 -2.00 9.28 -12.96
C THR A 68 -3.11 10.17 -13.51
N MET A 69 -3.10 11.46 -13.18
CA MET A 69 -4.21 12.40 -13.49
C MET A 69 -3.83 13.50 -14.50
N GLY A 70 -2.55 13.63 -14.85
CA GLY A 70 -2.07 14.68 -15.77
C GLY A 70 -0.55 14.84 -15.74
N GLN A 71 -0.09 16.06 -15.99
CA GLN A 71 1.31 16.46 -15.86
C GLN A 71 1.45 17.54 -14.78
N THR A 72 2.59 17.56 -14.10
CA THR A 72 3.07 18.62 -13.20
C THR A 72 3.56 19.82 -14.02
N ASP A 73 3.91 20.93 -13.34
CA ASP A 73 4.38 22.16 -13.99
C ASP A 73 5.71 21.97 -14.75
N ASN A 74 6.51 20.97 -14.37
CA ASN A 74 7.76 20.58 -15.04
C ASN A 74 7.60 19.41 -16.05
N GLY A 75 6.36 19.01 -16.35
CA GLY A 75 6.05 17.98 -17.35
C GLY A 75 6.19 16.53 -16.88
N GLN A 76 6.45 16.29 -15.59
CA GLN A 76 6.41 14.94 -15.01
C GLN A 76 4.96 14.46 -14.81
N PRO A 77 4.69 13.14 -14.69
CA PRO A 77 3.35 12.66 -14.40
C PRO A 77 2.83 13.13 -13.02
N LEU A 78 1.61 13.66 -13.00
CA LEU A 78 0.91 14.03 -11.76
C LEU A 78 0.20 12.80 -11.18
N HIS A 79 0.53 12.44 -9.95
CA HIS A 79 -0.02 11.28 -9.27
C HIS A 79 -0.98 11.66 -8.15
N LEU A 80 -2.17 11.06 -8.20
CA LEU A 80 -3.19 11.13 -7.17
C LEU A 80 -3.22 9.80 -6.42
N VAL A 81 -3.06 9.85 -5.10
CA VAL A 81 -3.17 8.66 -4.24
C VAL A 81 -4.40 8.80 -3.35
N ILE A 82 -5.20 7.75 -3.27
CA ILE A 82 -6.46 7.74 -2.52
C ILE A 82 -6.44 6.60 -1.51
N TYR A 83 -6.65 6.91 -0.23
CA TYR A 83 -7.03 5.94 0.79
C TYR A 83 -8.55 5.94 0.98
N SER A 84 -9.16 4.76 0.85
CA SER A 84 -10.58 4.52 1.11
C SER A 84 -10.74 3.24 1.94
N PRO A 85 -11.41 3.31 3.11
CA PRO A 85 -11.49 2.16 4.03
C PRO A 85 -12.30 0.98 3.47
N ASP A 86 -13.12 1.21 2.45
CA ASP A 86 -13.94 0.20 1.76
C ASP A 86 -13.60 0.06 0.26
N ALA A 87 -12.42 0.53 -0.14
CA ALA A 87 -11.89 0.43 -1.51
C ALA A 87 -12.80 1.07 -2.59
N GLU A 88 -13.65 2.01 -2.21
CA GLU A 88 -14.44 2.81 -3.14
C GLU A 88 -13.70 4.11 -3.46
N PHE A 89 -13.36 4.30 -4.75
CA PHE A 89 -12.47 5.37 -5.22
C PHE A 89 -13.17 6.36 -6.17
N ASN A 90 -14.47 6.22 -6.39
CA ASN A 90 -15.24 7.14 -7.20
C ASN A 90 -15.61 8.41 -6.40
N LEU A 91 -14.66 9.34 -6.30
CA LEU A 91 -14.81 10.56 -5.52
C LEU A 91 -16.02 11.41 -5.97
N SER A 92 -16.30 11.47 -7.28
CA SER A 92 -17.41 12.28 -7.80
C SER A 92 -18.78 11.71 -7.41
N LYS A 93 -18.91 10.38 -7.29
CA LYS A 93 -20.14 9.75 -6.84
C LYS A 93 -20.45 10.00 -5.36
N TYR A 94 -19.44 9.99 -4.48
CA TYR A 94 -19.65 10.01 -3.03
C TYR A 94 -19.27 11.31 -2.31
N HIS A 95 -18.93 12.37 -3.04
CA HIS A 95 -18.56 13.67 -2.44
C HIS A 95 -19.64 14.29 -1.52
N LYS A 96 -20.91 13.84 -1.61
CA LYS A 96 -22.01 14.30 -0.75
C LYS A 96 -22.17 13.48 0.53
N ASP A 97 -21.80 12.20 0.49
CA ASP A 97 -22.01 11.25 1.59
C ASP A 97 -20.75 11.03 2.43
N ARG A 98 -19.59 11.43 1.88
CA ARG A 98 -18.28 11.21 2.48
C ARG A 98 -17.52 12.51 2.65
N THR A 99 -16.75 12.58 3.73
CA THR A 99 -15.78 13.64 3.93
C THR A 99 -14.50 13.27 3.19
N ILE A 100 -14.12 14.10 2.23
CA ILE A 100 -12.87 13.95 1.48
C ILE A 100 -11.85 14.93 2.07
N VAL A 101 -10.78 14.40 2.65
CA VAL A 101 -9.64 15.18 3.13
C VAL A 101 -8.59 15.16 2.03
N PHE A 102 -8.33 16.33 1.44
CA PHE A 102 -7.30 16.48 0.43
C PHE A 102 -6.04 17.08 1.05
N ILE A 103 -4.92 16.38 0.89
CA ILE A 103 -3.59 16.81 1.30
C ILE A 103 -2.81 17.17 0.05
N ASN A 104 -2.27 18.37 0.02
CA ASN A 104 -1.44 18.85 -1.07
C ASN A 104 -0.04 19.12 -0.55
N ASN A 105 0.94 18.34 -0.99
CA ASN A 105 2.33 18.44 -0.54
C ASN A 105 3.25 19.00 -1.63
N ALA A 106 4.41 19.50 -1.19
CA ALA A 106 5.51 19.98 -2.04
C ALA A 106 5.04 20.90 -3.18
N ILE A 107 4.32 21.98 -2.83
CA ILE A 107 4.09 23.10 -3.75
C ILE A 107 5.37 23.96 -3.91
N HIS A 108 6.35 23.79 -3.01
CA HIS A 108 7.73 24.22 -3.16
C HIS A 108 8.68 23.01 -3.00
N GLY A 109 9.78 23.00 -3.76
CA GLY A 109 10.60 21.78 -3.93
C GLY A 109 11.51 21.47 -2.74
N ASN A 110 11.58 22.39 -1.79
CA ASN A 110 12.40 22.33 -0.59
C ASN A 110 11.59 21.99 0.68
N GLU A 111 10.33 21.54 0.53
CA GLU A 111 9.42 21.21 1.62
C GLU A 111 9.07 19.70 1.64
N PRO A 112 10.05 18.80 1.87
CA PRO A 112 9.82 17.35 1.79
C PRO A 112 9.17 16.75 3.04
N ASP A 113 9.11 17.49 4.14
CA ASP A 113 8.57 17.06 5.43
C ASP A 113 7.09 16.65 5.34
N GLY A 114 6.27 17.44 4.63
CA GLY A 114 4.87 17.09 4.36
C GLY A 114 4.72 15.83 3.50
N VAL A 115 5.65 15.61 2.55
CA VAL A 115 5.68 14.41 1.70
C VAL A 115 5.96 13.17 2.52
N ASP A 116 7.04 13.19 3.31
CA ASP A 116 7.44 12.07 4.16
C ASP A 116 6.36 11.76 5.22
N ALA A 117 5.81 12.78 5.88
CA ALA A 117 4.73 12.60 6.85
C ALA A 117 3.48 11.97 6.22
N THR A 118 3.14 12.35 4.99
CA THR A 118 1.98 11.81 4.28
C THR A 118 2.21 10.37 3.80
N MET A 119 3.44 10.00 3.44
CA MET A 119 3.79 8.60 3.14
C MET A 119 3.57 7.71 4.36
N LEU A 120 3.99 8.16 5.54
CA LEU A 120 3.76 7.45 6.81
C LEU A 120 2.26 7.36 7.13
N LEU A 121 1.53 8.45 6.98
CA LEU A 121 0.07 8.47 7.18
C LEU A 121 -0.63 7.42 6.31
N PHE A 122 -0.32 7.38 5.01
CA PHE A 122 -0.97 6.45 4.08
C PHE A 122 -0.65 4.98 4.40
N ARG A 123 0.59 4.66 4.76
CA ARG A 123 0.94 3.32 5.25
C ARG A 123 0.16 2.97 6.51
N ASN A 124 0.18 3.86 7.51
CA ASN A 124 -0.45 3.57 8.79
C ASN A 124 -1.99 3.43 8.66
N LEU A 125 -2.61 4.17 7.72
CA LEU A 125 -4.01 3.98 7.34
C LEU A 125 -4.24 2.61 6.66
N ALA A 126 -3.40 2.24 5.70
CA ALA A 126 -3.52 0.98 4.96
C ALA A 126 -3.30 -0.25 5.87
N GLN A 127 -2.38 -0.14 6.82
CA GLN A 127 -2.07 -1.17 7.81
C GLN A 127 -3.04 -1.18 9.02
N ASN A 128 -4.04 -0.30 9.02
CA ASN A 128 -5.01 -0.12 10.11
C ASN A 128 -4.40 0.25 11.47
N GLU A 129 -3.21 0.85 11.49
CA GLU A 129 -2.60 1.45 12.68
C GLU A 129 -3.30 2.75 13.06
N ILE A 130 -3.76 3.51 12.06
CA ILE A 130 -4.66 4.64 12.22
C ILE A 130 -6.04 4.23 11.69
N LYS A 131 -7.07 4.44 12.51
CA LYS A 131 -8.45 4.15 12.15
C LYS A 131 -9.23 5.44 11.96
N LEU A 132 -9.79 5.61 10.78
CA LEU A 132 -10.73 6.69 10.47
C LEU A 132 -12.16 6.18 10.47
N SER A 133 -13.12 7.09 10.54
CA SER A 133 -14.52 6.75 10.27
C SER A 133 -14.69 6.26 8.82
N LYS A 134 -15.61 5.31 8.60
CA LYS A 134 -15.83 4.69 7.28
C LYS A 134 -16.23 5.67 6.18
N ASN A 135 -16.76 6.83 6.54
CA ASN A 135 -17.16 7.88 5.61
C ASN A 135 -16.04 8.89 5.31
N VAL A 136 -14.82 8.67 5.78
CA VAL A 136 -13.67 9.54 5.51
C VAL A 136 -12.78 8.89 4.44
N ILE A 137 -12.50 9.65 3.39
CA ILE A 137 -11.52 9.31 2.36
C ILE A 137 -10.39 10.32 2.45
N VAL A 138 -9.14 9.84 2.38
CA VAL A 138 -7.96 10.70 2.35
C VAL A 138 -7.36 10.64 0.96
N VAL A 139 -7.08 11.80 0.39
CA VAL A 139 -6.54 11.95 -0.96
C VAL A 139 -5.29 12.80 -0.87
N THR A 140 -4.23 12.42 -1.59
CA THR A 140 -3.01 13.21 -1.65
C THR A 140 -2.46 13.37 -3.06
N ILE A 141 -1.80 14.50 -3.28
CA ILE A 141 -0.83 14.73 -4.34
C ILE A 141 0.50 15.08 -3.67
N GLN A 142 1.56 14.39 -4.06
CA GLN A 142 2.85 14.47 -3.38
C GLN A 142 3.81 15.50 -3.97
N CYS A 143 3.61 15.91 -5.22
CA CYS A 143 4.43 16.92 -5.88
C CYS A 143 3.65 17.53 -7.06
N ILE A 144 3.61 18.86 -7.15
CA ILE A 144 2.94 19.59 -8.24
C ILE A 144 3.96 20.25 -9.20
N ILE A 145 5.18 20.49 -8.74
CA ILE A 145 6.20 21.32 -9.40
C ILE A 145 7.36 20.53 -10.00
#